data_AF-A0A1F5SWS5-F1
#
_entry.id   AF-A0A1F5SWS5-F1
#
_cell.length_a   1.000
_cell.length_b   1.000
_cell.length_c   1.000
_cell.angle_alpha   90.00
_cell.angle_beta   90.00
_cell.angle_gamma   90.00
#
_symmetry.space_group_name_H-M   'P 1'
#
loop_
_entity.id
_entity.type
_entity.pdbx_description
1 polymer ?
#
loop_
_entity_poly.entity_id
_entity_poly.type
_entity_poly.pdbx_seq_one_letter_code
_entity_poly.pdbx_strand_id
1 'polypeptide(L)'
;MKSKILLIIAIIGLNTSATLSTDALPAAAQTDLARKLSGRILLRVESLGQAWYVNPSDQKKYFLGRPADALALMRQLALGVGNINFNKIPVGLLDYSGADHDSDGLPDDLEQALGTDPAKADSDNDGYDDKTEIANSYNPLGQGRIALDENLIKQLQGKILLQVESSGAAWYLNPADHKKYYLGRPEDAWQVMRSLALGITDENLEQIIIGRLAPATTTPPQPPPAQTSALDQAASSIRSNDLTKAQSFFVVSMRKSIEYSLKHLGADSRLLLANILSGASLTKSNETEKIYSTKAYFSLGGYEVPLNFHVQKQADGTWLIANL
;
A
#
# COMPACT_ATOMS: atom_id res chain seq x y z
N MET A 1 -4.38 -9.03 -29.22
CA MET A 1 -5.08 -9.56 -28.03
C MET A 1 -4.16 -10.57 -27.33
N LYS A 2 -3.40 -10.15 -26.30
CA LYS A 2 -2.60 -11.08 -25.49
C LYS A 2 -3.45 -11.53 -24.32
N SER A 3 -3.81 -12.82 -24.31
CA SER A 3 -4.54 -13.46 -23.21
C SER A 3 -3.66 -13.44 -21.96
N LYS A 4 -4.02 -12.65 -20.94
CA LYS A 4 -3.34 -12.66 -19.63
C LYS A 4 -3.89 -13.85 -18.83
N ILE A 5 -3.07 -14.89 -18.68
CA ILE A 5 -3.37 -16.05 -17.84
C ILE A 5 -3.29 -15.60 -16.38
N LEU A 6 -4.44 -15.49 -15.70
CA LEU A 6 -4.50 -15.29 -14.26
C LEU A 6 -4.19 -16.62 -13.58
N LEU A 7 -2.99 -16.77 -13.02
CA LEU A 7 -2.63 -17.96 -12.25
C LEU A 7 -3.28 -17.87 -10.86
N ILE A 8 -4.41 -18.54 -10.69
CA ILE A 8 -5.11 -18.66 -9.41
C ILE A 8 -4.52 -19.86 -8.67
N ILE A 9 -3.92 -19.63 -7.50
CA ILE A 9 -3.42 -20.70 -6.64
C ILE A 9 -4.57 -21.17 -5.74
N ALA A 10 -5.10 -22.37 -6.01
CA ALA A 10 -6.04 -23.07 -5.14
C ALA A 10 -5.36 -24.33 -4.59
N ILE A 11 -5.06 -24.36 -3.29
CA ILE A 11 -4.55 -25.55 -2.61
C ILE A 11 -5.69 -26.11 -1.75
N ILE A 12 -6.14 -27.34 -2.06
CA ILE A 12 -7.19 -28.06 -1.32
C ILE A 12 -6.57 -28.62 -0.03
N GLY A 13 -7.00 -28.14 1.13
CA GLY A 13 -6.55 -28.62 2.43
C GLY A 13 -7.31 -29.85 2.93
N LEU A 14 -6.58 -30.91 3.33
CA LEU A 14 -7.15 -32.00 4.13
C LEU A 14 -7.26 -31.58 5.59
N ASN A 15 -8.48 -31.59 6.15
CA ASN A 15 -8.73 -31.30 7.55
C ASN A 15 -8.40 -32.52 8.42
N THR A 16 -7.52 -32.34 9.42
CA THR A 16 -7.40 -33.25 10.57
C THR A 16 -7.66 -32.44 11.84
N SER A 17 -8.67 -32.86 12.60
CA SER A 17 -9.07 -32.19 13.85
C SER A 17 -8.10 -32.52 14.97
N ALA A 18 -7.57 -31.52 15.66
CA ALA A 18 -6.83 -31.68 16.91
C ALA A 18 -7.40 -30.73 17.98
N THR A 19 -7.55 -31.28 19.18
CA THR A 19 -8.20 -30.71 20.36
C THR A 19 -7.44 -29.55 20.99
N LEU A 20 -8.19 -28.56 21.50
CA LEU A 20 -7.69 -27.36 22.19
C LEU A 20 -7.03 -27.70 23.54
N SER A 21 -5.84 -27.16 23.78
CA SER A 21 -5.26 -26.96 25.11
C SER A 21 -4.72 -25.55 25.19
N THR A 22 -5.09 -24.84 26.26
CA THR A 22 -4.74 -23.45 26.53
C THR A 22 -3.35 -23.37 27.15
N ASP A 23 -2.35 -23.18 26.31
CA ASP A 23 -1.03 -22.69 26.70
C ASP A 23 -0.50 -21.79 25.59
N ALA A 24 0.28 -20.78 25.95
CA ALA A 24 0.75 -19.68 25.10
C ALA A 24 1.12 -20.12 23.67
N LEU A 25 0.50 -19.47 22.68
CA LEU A 25 0.75 -19.68 21.24
C LEU A 25 2.26 -19.71 20.95
N PRO A 26 2.85 -20.87 20.58
CA PRO A 26 4.23 -20.90 20.17
C PRO A 26 4.36 -20.23 18.80
N ALA A 27 5.39 -19.41 18.63
CA ALA A 27 5.74 -18.67 17.41
C ALA A 27 6.13 -19.55 16.20
N ALA A 28 5.65 -20.80 16.12
CA ALA A 28 6.15 -21.84 15.21
C ALA A 28 5.06 -22.61 14.46
N ALA A 29 3.93 -21.97 14.13
CA ALA A 29 2.99 -22.47 13.12
C ALA A 29 2.83 -21.43 12.00
N GLN A 30 3.96 -21.06 11.38
CA GLN A 30 3.94 -20.31 10.14
C GLN A 30 3.58 -21.28 9.01
N THR A 31 2.48 -21.02 8.30
CA THR A 31 1.98 -21.91 7.26
C THR A 31 2.98 -22.03 6.12
N ASP A 32 3.16 -23.22 5.54
CA ASP A 32 4.01 -23.43 4.36
C ASP A 32 3.64 -22.50 3.20
N LEU A 33 2.37 -22.08 3.17
CA LEU A 33 1.84 -21.11 2.23
C LEU A 33 2.49 -19.73 2.38
N ALA A 34 2.65 -19.22 3.60
CA ALA A 34 3.31 -17.94 3.86
C ALA A 34 4.76 -17.93 3.36
N ARG A 35 5.48 -19.06 3.52
CA ARG A 35 6.85 -19.22 3.01
C ARG A 35 6.89 -19.25 1.48
N LYS A 36 5.96 -19.96 0.84
CA LYS A 36 5.85 -20.04 -0.64
C LYS A 36 5.50 -18.69 -1.27
N LEU A 37 4.68 -17.90 -0.58
CA LEU A 37 4.23 -16.59 -1.05
C LEU A 37 5.09 -15.44 -0.51
N SER A 38 6.17 -15.74 0.21
CA SER A 38 7.10 -14.76 0.76
C SER A 38 7.60 -13.81 -0.33
N GLY A 39 7.41 -12.52 -0.11
CA GLY A 39 7.82 -11.47 -1.02
C GLY A 39 6.89 -11.24 -2.20
N ARG A 40 5.74 -11.92 -2.26
CA ARG A 40 4.74 -11.71 -3.31
C ARG A 40 3.76 -10.61 -2.93
N ILE A 41 3.34 -9.88 -3.94
CA ILE A 41 2.10 -9.12 -3.92
C ILE A 41 0.97 -10.09 -4.32
N LEU A 42 -0.10 -10.08 -3.54
CA LEU A 42 -1.26 -10.95 -3.70
C LEU A 42 -2.49 -10.10 -3.97
N LEU A 43 -3.30 -10.50 -4.94
CA LEU A 43 -4.58 -9.90 -5.23
C LEU A 43 -5.68 -10.87 -4.82
N ARG A 44 -6.53 -10.46 -3.88
CA ARG A 44 -7.71 -11.23 -3.48
C ARG A 44 -8.70 -11.26 -4.63
N VAL A 45 -8.97 -12.44 -5.20
CA VAL A 45 -9.78 -12.59 -6.43
C VAL A 45 -11.27 -12.81 -6.16
N GLU A 46 -11.65 -13.19 -4.94
CA GLU A 46 -13.05 -13.50 -4.55
C GLU A 46 -13.77 -12.30 -3.88
N SER A 47 -13.05 -11.19 -3.71
CA SER A 47 -13.55 -9.92 -3.17
C SER A 47 -13.05 -8.76 -4.03
N LEU A 48 -13.33 -7.51 -3.64
CA LEU A 48 -13.15 -6.25 -4.39
C LEU A 48 -11.70 -5.90 -4.84
N GLY A 49 -10.81 -6.87 -5.11
CA GLY A 49 -9.46 -6.66 -5.63
C GLY A 49 -8.49 -6.12 -4.60
N GLN A 50 -8.62 -6.56 -3.35
CA GLN A 50 -7.73 -6.14 -2.26
C GLN A 50 -6.31 -6.67 -2.46
N ALA A 51 -5.32 -5.77 -2.45
CA ALA A 51 -3.92 -6.11 -2.57
C ALA A 51 -3.26 -6.33 -1.19
N TRP A 52 -2.42 -7.34 -1.09
CA TRP A 52 -1.69 -7.73 0.10
C TRP A 52 -0.23 -7.99 -0.26
N TYR A 53 0.69 -7.73 0.66
CA TYR A 53 2.11 -8.06 0.51
C TYR A 53 2.54 -9.01 1.61
N VAL A 54 3.19 -10.12 1.27
CA VAL A 54 3.77 -11.04 2.25
C VAL A 54 5.21 -10.63 2.49
N ASN A 55 5.51 -10.05 3.64
CA ASN A 55 6.85 -9.52 3.92
C ASN A 55 7.85 -10.68 4.13
N PRO A 56 8.95 -10.79 3.36
CA PRO A 56 9.93 -11.85 3.54
C PRO A 56 10.58 -11.91 4.91
N SER A 57 10.64 -10.78 5.62
CA SER A 57 11.36 -10.67 6.90
C SER A 57 10.61 -11.32 8.06
N ASP A 58 9.28 -11.38 8.00
CA ASP A 58 8.43 -11.96 9.06
C ASP A 58 7.38 -12.94 8.54
N GLN A 59 7.29 -13.10 7.21
CA GLN A 59 6.34 -13.96 6.50
C GLN A 59 4.87 -13.68 6.90
N LYS A 60 4.57 -12.43 7.28
CA LYS A 60 3.20 -11.96 7.56
C LYS A 60 2.66 -11.20 6.36
N LYS A 61 1.34 -11.22 6.19
CA LYS A 61 0.64 -10.42 5.15
C LYS A 61 0.34 -9.02 5.67
N TYR A 62 0.58 -8.03 4.84
CA TYR A 62 0.30 -6.62 5.09
C TYR A 62 -0.68 -6.12 4.06
N PHE A 63 -1.73 -5.44 4.51
CA PHE A 63 -2.72 -4.88 3.61
C PHE A 63 -2.12 -3.67 2.88
N LEU A 64 -2.10 -3.70 1.55
CA LEU A 64 -1.58 -2.60 0.75
C LEU A 64 -2.62 -1.48 0.57
N GLY A 65 -3.92 -1.78 0.69
CA GLY A 65 -4.96 -0.76 0.67
C GLY A 65 -4.97 0.07 -0.62
N ARG A 66 -5.04 1.40 -0.49
CA ARG A 66 -4.97 2.35 -1.61
C ARG A 66 -3.53 2.46 -2.10
N PRO A 67 -3.28 2.88 -3.35
CA PRO A 67 -1.90 3.00 -3.84
C PRO A 67 -1.02 3.97 -3.02
N ALA A 68 -1.59 5.03 -2.44
CA ALA A 68 -0.87 5.92 -1.53
C ALA A 68 -0.57 5.28 -0.15
N ASP A 69 -1.50 4.48 0.39
CA ASP A 69 -1.28 3.74 1.65
C ASP A 69 -0.27 2.61 1.44
N ALA A 70 -0.33 1.97 0.27
CA ALA A 70 0.64 0.99 -0.17
C ALA A 70 2.02 1.62 -0.16
N LEU A 71 2.22 2.76 -0.83
CA LEU A 71 3.52 3.44 -0.86
C LEU A 71 4.06 3.75 0.56
N ALA A 72 3.22 4.23 1.48
CA ALA A 72 3.62 4.51 2.86
C ALA A 72 4.01 3.23 3.62
N LEU A 73 3.20 2.17 3.51
CA LEU A 73 3.46 0.86 4.10
C LEU A 73 4.73 0.24 3.53
N MET A 74 4.87 0.31 2.21
CA MET A 74 6.00 -0.18 1.44
C MET A 74 7.28 0.52 1.87
N ARG A 75 7.26 1.85 2.06
CA ARG A 75 8.39 2.62 2.61
C ARG A 75 8.75 2.23 4.05
N GLN A 76 7.76 1.97 4.91
CA GLN A 76 8.02 1.53 6.29
C GLN A 76 8.65 0.12 6.35
N LEU A 77 8.28 -0.75 5.42
CA LEU A 77 8.85 -2.09 5.28
C LEU A 77 10.14 -2.11 4.45
N ALA A 78 10.51 -0.99 3.84
CA ALA A 78 11.61 -0.94 2.89
C ALA A 78 12.96 -1.09 3.57
N LEU A 79 13.84 -1.86 2.93
CA LEU A 79 15.25 -1.90 3.28
C LEU A 79 15.96 -0.75 2.56
N GLY A 80 16.66 0.11 3.30
CA GLY A 80 17.53 1.14 2.72
C GLY A 80 18.70 0.49 1.98
N VAL A 81 18.89 0.81 0.70
CA VAL A 81 19.97 0.30 -0.14
C VAL A 81 20.60 1.47 -0.91
N GLY A 82 21.93 1.57 -0.92
CA GLY A 82 22.67 2.61 -1.66
C GLY A 82 22.63 2.43 -3.18
N ASN A 83 22.88 3.50 -3.95
CA ASN A 83 22.67 3.52 -5.42
C ASN A 83 23.57 2.52 -6.17
N ILE A 84 24.81 2.32 -5.71
CA ILE A 84 25.78 1.39 -6.32
C ILE A 84 25.23 -0.04 -6.39
N ASN A 85 24.37 -0.42 -5.43
CA ASN A 85 23.76 -1.74 -5.38
C ASN A 85 22.49 -1.83 -6.25
N PHE A 86 21.80 -0.71 -6.48
CA PHE A 86 20.62 -0.67 -7.34
C PHE A 86 20.94 -0.86 -8.81
N ASN A 87 22.06 -0.34 -9.30
CA ASN A 87 22.43 -0.45 -10.72
C ASN A 87 22.84 -1.87 -11.11
N LYS A 88 23.02 -2.77 -10.14
CA LYS A 88 23.34 -4.20 -10.36
C LYS A 88 22.12 -5.11 -10.37
N ILE A 89 20.91 -4.52 -10.33
CA ILE A 89 19.63 -5.23 -10.33
C ILE A 89 18.87 -4.80 -11.59
N PRO A 90 18.39 -5.74 -12.43
CA PRO A 90 17.74 -5.39 -13.67
C PRO A 90 16.41 -4.69 -13.40
N VAL A 91 16.09 -3.67 -14.20
CA VAL A 91 14.84 -2.91 -14.10
C VAL A 91 13.73 -3.62 -14.87
N GLY A 92 12.56 -3.70 -14.26
CA GLY A 92 11.34 -4.16 -14.90
C GLY A 92 10.57 -2.98 -15.48
N LEU A 93 10.31 -3.02 -16.79
CA LEU A 93 9.50 -2.02 -17.47
C LEU A 93 8.03 -2.41 -17.43
N LEU A 94 7.19 -1.48 -17.00
CA LEU A 94 5.74 -1.53 -17.11
C LEU A 94 5.27 -0.32 -17.91
N ASP A 95 3.98 -0.30 -18.22
CA ASP A 95 3.31 0.87 -18.81
C ASP A 95 3.09 1.90 -17.69
N TYR A 96 4.16 2.63 -17.36
CA TYR A 96 4.18 3.71 -16.37
C TYR A 96 3.64 4.98 -17.02
N SER A 97 2.77 5.71 -16.32
CA SER A 97 2.30 7.04 -16.75
C SER A 97 3.29 8.14 -16.35
N GLY A 98 3.14 9.37 -16.81
CA GLY A 98 3.94 10.50 -16.34
C GLY A 98 4.33 11.46 -17.46
N ALA A 99 5.05 12.51 -17.10
CA ALA A 99 5.81 13.28 -18.08
C ALA A 99 6.96 12.41 -18.60
N ASP A 100 7.23 12.54 -19.89
CA ASP A 100 8.28 11.83 -20.64
C ASP A 100 8.82 12.88 -21.62
N HIS A 101 9.88 13.57 -21.20
CA HIS A 101 10.29 14.84 -21.78
C HIS A 101 11.05 14.66 -23.12
N ASP A 102 11.78 13.57 -23.28
CA ASP A 102 12.48 13.23 -24.52
C ASP A 102 11.71 12.23 -25.42
N SER A 103 10.59 11.70 -24.93
CA SER A 103 9.71 10.79 -25.66
C SER A 103 10.35 9.44 -26.01
N ASP A 104 11.32 8.97 -25.22
CA ASP A 104 11.88 7.61 -25.33
C ASP A 104 10.92 6.55 -24.76
N GLY A 105 9.94 7.00 -23.95
CA GLY A 105 8.93 6.17 -23.32
C GLY A 105 9.26 5.69 -21.90
N LEU A 106 10.23 6.31 -21.22
CA LEU A 106 10.42 6.30 -19.78
C LEU A 106 9.87 7.60 -19.19
N PRO A 107 9.17 7.56 -18.05
CA PRO A 107 8.77 8.79 -17.38
C PRO A 107 9.96 9.48 -16.68
N ASP A 108 9.98 10.81 -16.67
CA ASP A 108 11.05 11.63 -16.05
C ASP A 108 11.38 11.20 -14.60
N ASP A 109 10.35 10.84 -13.82
CA ASP A 109 10.52 10.40 -12.42
C ASP A 109 11.26 9.06 -12.32
N LEU A 110 11.04 8.15 -13.27
CA LEU A 110 11.73 6.87 -13.35
C LEU A 110 13.18 7.08 -13.77
N GLU A 111 13.39 7.91 -14.78
CA GLU A 111 14.71 8.29 -15.27
C GLU A 111 15.57 8.93 -14.18
N GLN A 112 15.02 9.90 -13.45
CA GLN A 112 15.68 10.50 -12.30
C GLN A 112 16.07 9.45 -11.24
N ALA A 113 15.23 8.44 -11.01
CA ALA A 113 15.51 7.37 -10.06
C ALA A 113 16.62 6.41 -10.56
N LEU A 114 16.71 6.21 -11.88
CA LEU A 114 17.75 5.43 -12.53
C LEU A 114 19.07 6.20 -12.71
N GLY A 115 19.01 7.52 -12.70
CA GLY A 115 20.13 8.43 -12.92
C GLY A 115 20.36 8.79 -14.39
N THR A 116 19.44 8.44 -15.29
CA THR A 116 19.41 8.90 -16.69
C THR A 116 18.96 10.35 -16.78
N ASP A 117 19.19 10.99 -17.92
CA ASP A 117 18.91 12.40 -18.20
C ASP A 117 17.53 12.52 -18.86
N PRO A 118 16.48 13.00 -18.17
CA PRO A 118 15.12 13.02 -18.72
C PRO A 118 14.94 13.83 -19.99
N ALA A 119 15.93 14.67 -20.34
CA ALA A 119 15.90 15.48 -21.55
C ALA A 119 16.61 14.81 -22.74
N LYS A 120 17.08 13.57 -22.60
CA LYS A 120 17.86 12.87 -23.62
C LYS A 120 17.48 11.40 -23.68
N ALA A 121 16.88 11.03 -24.81
CA ALA A 121 16.49 9.65 -25.06
C ALA A 121 17.66 8.67 -24.94
N ASP A 122 18.89 9.11 -25.25
CA ASP A 122 20.14 8.35 -25.10
C ASP A 122 21.06 9.13 -24.14
N SER A 123 21.11 8.69 -22.87
CA SER A 123 21.81 9.41 -21.81
C SER A 123 23.33 9.34 -21.94
N ASP A 124 23.87 8.22 -22.41
CA ASP A 124 25.32 7.99 -22.52
C ASP A 124 25.89 8.27 -23.92
N ASN A 125 25.01 8.58 -24.87
CA ASN A 125 25.28 8.92 -26.27
C ASN A 125 25.97 7.79 -27.06
N ASP A 126 25.62 6.53 -26.77
CA ASP A 126 26.17 5.36 -27.46
C ASP A 126 25.37 4.92 -28.70
N GLY A 127 24.22 5.55 -28.95
CA GLY A 127 23.36 5.36 -30.11
C GLY A 127 22.10 4.53 -29.84
N TYR A 128 21.82 4.17 -28.60
CA TYR A 128 20.61 3.46 -28.17
C TYR A 128 19.86 4.27 -27.12
N ASP A 129 18.53 4.28 -27.19
CA ASP A 129 17.74 4.95 -26.15
C ASP A 129 17.73 4.17 -24.83
N ASP A 130 17.62 4.88 -23.71
CA ASP A 130 17.74 4.36 -22.34
C ASP A 130 16.72 3.24 -22.11
N LYS A 131 15.48 3.43 -22.57
CA LYS A 131 14.44 2.40 -22.51
C LYS A 131 14.84 1.11 -23.22
N THR A 132 15.37 1.22 -24.44
CA THR A 132 15.78 0.09 -25.27
C THR A 132 16.92 -0.65 -24.60
N GLU A 133 17.87 0.07 -24.04
CA GLU A 133 18.97 -0.53 -23.29
C GLU A 133 18.47 -1.30 -22.07
N ILE A 134 17.63 -0.67 -21.24
CA ILE A 134 17.03 -1.32 -20.06
C ILE A 134 16.25 -2.58 -20.47
N ALA A 135 15.43 -2.50 -21.51
CA ALA A 135 14.64 -3.63 -22.01
C ALA A 135 15.54 -4.82 -22.42
N ASN A 136 16.75 -4.53 -22.91
CA ASN A 136 17.73 -5.51 -23.37
C ASN A 136 18.85 -5.81 -22.35
N SER A 137 18.74 -5.30 -21.12
CA SER A 137 19.74 -5.46 -20.03
C SER A 137 21.12 -4.84 -20.32
N TYR A 138 21.12 -3.74 -21.05
CA TYR A 138 22.25 -2.83 -21.24
C TYR A 138 22.23 -1.71 -20.22
N ASN A 139 23.38 -1.06 -20.02
CA ASN A 139 23.58 -0.04 -19.01
C ASN A 139 23.38 1.35 -19.62
N PRO A 140 22.30 2.08 -19.28
CA PRO A 140 21.96 3.36 -19.92
C PRO A 140 22.86 4.54 -19.53
N LEU A 141 23.90 4.28 -18.73
CA LEU A 141 24.85 5.29 -18.24
C LEU A 141 26.29 4.94 -18.60
N GLY A 142 26.48 3.98 -19.49
CA GLY A 142 27.81 3.63 -19.96
C GLY A 142 27.84 2.27 -20.66
N GLN A 143 28.91 2.06 -21.41
CA GLN A 143 29.06 0.95 -22.33
C GLN A 143 28.70 -0.46 -21.79
N GLY A 144 27.91 -1.17 -22.59
CA GLY A 144 27.75 -2.61 -22.50
C GLY A 144 26.60 -3.08 -21.59
N ARG A 145 26.66 -4.34 -21.16
CA ARG A 145 25.60 -4.95 -20.34
C ARG A 145 25.73 -4.55 -18.88
N ILE A 146 24.60 -4.48 -18.20
CA ILE A 146 24.57 -4.28 -16.74
C ILE A 146 25.37 -5.39 -16.05
N ALA A 147 26.29 -4.99 -15.15
CA ALA A 147 27.02 -5.93 -14.30
C ALA A 147 26.12 -6.39 -13.13
N LEU A 148 25.40 -7.49 -13.35
CA LEU A 148 24.46 -8.04 -12.36
C LEU A 148 25.16 -8.62 -11.14
N ASP A 149 24.54 -8.47 -9.97
CA ASP A 149 24.94 -9.14 -8.73
C ASP A 149 23.86 -10.14 -8.31
N GLU A 150 24.02 -11.40 -8.76
CA GLU A 150 23.08 -12.49 -8.51
C GLU A 150 22.90 -12.80 -7.01
N ASN A 151 23.95 -12.63 -6.21
CA ASN A 151 23.87 -12.85 -4.77
C ASN A 151 23.02 -11.78 -4.11
N LEU A 152 23.24 -10.52 -4.48
CA LEU A 152 22.43 -9.40 -4.03
C LEU A 152 20.96 -9.57 -4.44
N ILE A 153 20.69 -9.90 -5.70
CA ILE A 153 19.34 -10.14 -6.22
C ILE A 153 18.65 -11.24 -5.39
N LYS A 154 19.32 -12.37 -5.15
CA LYS A 154 18.78 -13.48 -4.36
C LYS A 154 18.51 -13.10 -2.90
N GLN A 155 19.34 -12.24 -2.30
CA GLN A 155 19.16 -11.75 -0.94
C GLN A 155 18.00 -10.75 -0.82
N LEU A 156 17.80 -9.95 -1.86
CA LEU A 156 16.82 -8.87 -1.87
C LEU A 156 15.47 -9.26 -2.50
N GLN A 157 15.37 -10.42 -3.15
CA GLN A 157 14.15 -10.84 -3.83
C GLN A 157 12.93 -10.77 -2.92
N GLY A 158 11.84 -10.24 -3.46
CA GLY A 158 10.60 -10.06 -2.73
C GLY A 158 10.60 -8.90 -1.75
N LYS A 159 11.73 -8.21 -1.53
CA LYS A 159 11.78 -7.05 -0.66
C LYS A 159 11.37 -5.80 -1.40
N ILE A 160 10.92 -4.85 -0.59
CA ILE A 160 10.77 -3.47 -0.99
C ILE A 160 12.05 -2.75 -0.60
N LEU A 161 12.60 -1.97 -1.52
CA LEU A 161 13.88 -1.32 -1.38
C LEU A 161 13.67 0.20 -1.44
N LEU A 162 14.35 0.92 -0.56
CA LEU A 162 14.38 2.38 -0.58
C LEU A 162 15.75 2.84 -1.05
N GLN A 163 15.76 3.62 -2.11
CA GLN A 163 16.96 4.22 -2.67
C GLN A 163 17.32 5.48 -1.86
N VAL A 164 18.31 5.34 -0.98
CA VAL A 164 18.63 6.36 0.03
C VAL A 164 19.35 7.60 -0.53
N GLU A 165 19.89 7.51 -1.74
CA GLU A 165 20.71 8.57 -2.37
C GLU A 165 20.02 9.25 -3.57
N SER A 166 18.86 8.76 -4.02
CA SER A 166 18.06 9.39 -5.11
C SER A 166 16.62 9.60 -4.66
N SER A 167 16.34 10.78 -4.10
CA SER A 167 14.99 11.27 -3.71
C SER A 167 14.12 10.34 -2.83
N GLY A 168 14.67 9.24 -2.30
CA GLY A 168 13.90 8.24 -1.57
C GLY A 168 12.98 7.41 -2.48
N ALA A 169 13.39 7.13 -3.72
CA ALA A 169 12.64 6.26 -4.62
C ALA A 169 12.42 4.87 -4.01
N ALA A 170 11.18 4.37 -4.08
CA ALA A 170 10.82 3.04 -3.62
C ALA A 170 10.79 2.05 -4.79
N TRP A 171 11.21 0.82 -4.56
CA TRP A 171 11.30 -0.24 -5.56
C TRP A 171 10.80 -1.57 -5.00
N TYR A 172 10.13 -2.38 -5.81
CA TYR A 172 9.78 -3.76 -5.48
C TYR A 172 10.61 -4.71 -6.33
N LEU A 173 11.43 -5.56 -5.69
CA LEU A 173 12.18 -6.60 -6.40
C LEU A 173 11.32 -7.86 -6.52
N ASN A 174 10.77 -8.10 -7.70
CA ASN A 174 9.82 -9.19 -7.90
C ASN A 174 10.54 -10.56 -7.88
N PRO A 175 10.18 -11.49 -6.98
CA PRO A 175 10.84 -12.80 -6.90
C PRO A 175 10.50 -13.76 -8.06
N ALA A 176 9.80 -13.31 -9.12
CA ALA A 176 9.38 -14.17 -10.24
C ALA A 176 10.28 -13.98 -11.45
N ASP A 177 10.70 -12.75 -11.70
CA ASP A 177 11.56 -12.36 -12.82
C ASP A 177 12.89 -11.74 -12.38
N HIS A 178 13.09 -11.58 -11.06
CA HIS A 178 14.28 -10.99 -10.46
C HIS A 178 14.54 -9.53 -10.86
N LYS A 179 13.51 -8.81 -11.32
CA LYS A 179 13.60 -7.41 -11.71
C LYS A 179 13.04 -6.49 -10.63
N LYS A 180 13.66 -5.32 -10.49
CA LYS A 180 13.15 -4.23 -9.64
C LYS A 180 12.15 -3.40 -10.42
N TYR A 181 11.03 -3.10 -9.79
CA TYR A 181 9.95 -2.29 -10.36
C TYR A 181 9.80 -1.01 -9.55
N TYR A 182 9.68 0.10 -10.26
CA TYR A 182 9.55 1.42 -9.65
C TYR A 182 8.20 1.58 -8.95
N LEU A 183 8.23 2.18 -7.76
CA LEU A 183 7.08 2.48 -6.91
C LEU A 183 7.07 3.96 -6.51
N GLY A 184 7.71 4.85 -7.28
CA GLY A 184 7.92 6.24 -6.87
C GLY A 184 6.63 7.00 -6.61
N ARG A 185 5.58 6.75 -7.40
CA ARG A 185 4.26 7.37 -7.23
C ARG A 185 3.18 6.34 -6.93
N PRO A 186 2.03 6.76 -6.36
CA PRO A 186 0.89 5.90 -6.12
C PRO A 186 0.45 5.12 -7.38
N GLU A 187 0.37 5.77 -8.54
CA GLU A 187 0.00 5.16 -9.82
C GLU A 187 0.98 4.06 -10.27
N ASP A 188 2.28 4.23 -10.01
CA ASP A 188 3.29 3.23 -10.32
C ASP A 188 3.13 2.00 -9.43
N ALA A 189 2.92 2.22 -8.12
CA ALA A 189 2.66 1.15 -7.18
C ALA A 189 1.38 0.37 -7.55
N TRP A 190 0.33 1.07 -7.99
CA TRP A 190 -0.87 0.44 -8.53
C TRP A 190 -0.58 -0.41 -9.76
N GLN A 191 0.20 0.11 -10.70
CA GLN A 191 0.54 -0.61 -11.92
C GLN A 191 1.36 -1.88 -11.63
N VAL A 192 2.28 -1.81 -10.68
CA VAL A 192 3.03 -2.97 -10.18
C VAL A 192 2.10 -3.99 -9.55
N MET A 193 1.21 -3.56 -8.65
CA MET A 193 0.21 -4.43 -8.02
C MET A 193 -0.67 -5.12 -9.08
N ARG A 194 -1.19 -4.38 -10.05
CA ARG A 194 -2.06 -4.92 -11.09
C ARG A 194 -1.33 -5.88 -12.04
N SER A 195 -0.06 -5.61 -12.34
CA SER A 195 0.68 -6.35 -13.35
C SER A 195 1.40 -7.58 -12.80
N LEU A 196 1.83 -7.55 -11.54
CA LEU A 196 2.70 -8.57 -10.94
C LEU A 196 2.05 -9.32 -9.77
N ALA A 197 0.88 -8.90 -9.28
CA ALA A 197 0.24 -9.63 -8.19
C ALA A 197 -0.25 -11.02 -8.62
N LEU A 198 -0.13 -11.97 -7.70
CA LEU A 198 -0.71 -13.30 -7.86
C LEU A 198 -2.13 -13.33 -7.31
N GLY A 199 -3.04 -13.98 -8.03
CA GLY A 199 -4.40 -14.20 -7.53
C GLY A 199 -4.39 -15.17 -6.35
N ILE A 200 -5.10 -14.82 -5.28
CA ILE A 200 -5.27 -15.68 -4.10
C ILE A 200 -6.74 -15.71 -3.65
N THR A 201 -7.19 -16.90 -3.24
CA THR A 201 -8.52 -17.11 -2.63
C THR A 201 -8.54 -16.65 -1.18
N ASP A 202 -9.74 -16.44 -0.64
CA ASP A 202 -9.96 -15.98 0.72
C ASP A 202 -9.45 -17.00 1.74
N GLU A 203 -9.78 -18.28 1.52
CA GLU A 203 -9.31 -19.40 2.34
C GLU A 203 -7.78 -19.45 2.45
N ASN A 204 -7.08 -19.32 1.32
CA ASN A 204 -5.62 -19.36 1.29
C ASN A 204 -5.01 -18.09 1.87
N LEU A 205 -5.63 -16.93 1.64
CA LEU A 205 -5.16 -15.68 2.20
C LEU A 205 -5.28 -15.69 3.73
N GLU A 206 -6.37 -16.22 4.29
CA GLU A 206 -6.63 -16.31 5.73
C GLU A 206 -5.63 -17.21 6.48
N GLN A 207 -5.02 -18.18 5.80
CA GLN A 207 -3.93 -19.00 6.36
C GLN A 207 -2.63 -18.22 6.61
N ILE A 208 -2.49 -17.01 6.09
CA ILE A 208 -1.30 -16.17 6.30
C ILE A 208 -1.60 -15.18 7.43
N ILE A 209 -0.77 -15.21 8.47
CA ILE A 209 -0.90 -14.34 9.63
C ILE A 209 -0.79 -12.88 9.19
N ILE A 210 -1.73 -12.05 9.64
CA ILE A 210 -1.70 -10.61 9.39
C ILE A 210 -0.60 -9.94 10.21
N GLY A 211 0.22 -9.14 9.52
CA GLY A 211 1.22 -8.29 10.10
C GLY A 211 0.59 -7.02 10.66
N ARG A 212 1.07 -6.59 11.83
CA ARG A 212 0.76 -5.26 12.36
C ARG A 212 2.06 -4.46 12.32
N LEU A 213 2.08 -3.43 11.50
CA LEU A 213 3.14 -2.44 11.61
C LEU A 213 2.98 -1.73 12.95
N ALA A 214 4.08 -1.56 13.69
CA ALA A 214 4.11 -0.55 14.73
C ALA A 214 3.72 0.78 14.07
N PRO A 215 2.85 1.61 14.68
CA PRO A 215 2.67 2.98 14.20
C PRO A 215 4.06 3.59 14.03
N ALA A 216 4.34 4.15 12.85
CA ALA A 216 5.67 4.66 12.51
C ALA A 216 6.22 5.49 13.67
N THR A 217 7.38 5.12 14.20
CA THR A 217 8.06 5.88 15.27
C THR A 217 8.67 7.18 14.78
N THR A 218 8.45 7.55 13.53
CA THR A 218 8.45 8.96 13.15
C THR A 218 7.13 9.53 13.64
N THR A 219 7.14 10.19 14.79
CA THR A 219 6.15 11.23 15.07
C THR A 219 6.05 12.06 13.78
N PRO A 220 4.91 12.05 13.07
CA PRO A 220 4.63 13.14 12.14
C PRO A 220 4.83 14.42 12.95
N PRO A 221 5.31 15.54 12.37
CA PRO A 221 5.39 16.80 13.11
C PRO A 221 4.06 16.93 13.83
N GLN A 222 4.10 16.84 15.16
CA GLN A 222 2.91 16.88 15.96
C GLN A 222 2.26 18.20 15.52
N PRO A 223 1.03 18.18 14.97
CA PRO A 223 0.31 19.42 14.82
C PRO A 223 0.42 20.10 16.18
N PRO A 224 0.74 21.40 16.24
CA PRO A 224 0.79 22.13 17.50
C PRO A 224 -0.42 21.69 18.31
N PRO A 225 -0.31 21.33 19.60
CA PRO A 225 -1.36 20.64 20.34
C PRO A 225 -2.68 21.41 20.17
N ALA A 226 -3.56 20.88 19.32
CA ALA A 226 -4.81 21.49 18.93
C ALA A 226 -5.86 20.39 18.89
N GLN A 227 -6.54 20.22 20.03
CA GLN A 227 -7.87 19.61 20.18
C GLN A 227 -8.20 18.46 19.21
N THR A 228 -8.00 17.22 19.66
CA THR A 228 -8.52 16.01 18.97
C THR A 228 -9.94 16.24 18.48
N SER A 229 -10.17 16.09 17.17
CA SER A 229 -11.48 16.34 16.58
C SER A 229 -12.48 15.25 16.99
N ALA A 230 -13.78 15.53 16.88
CA ALA A 230 -14.82 14.52 17.11
C ALA A 230 -14.64 13.28 16.20
N LEU A 231 -14.08 13.47 14.99
CA LEU A 231 -13.79 12.39 14.05
C LEU A 231 -12.68 11.47 14.56
N ASP A 232 -11.61 12.01 15.15
CA ASP A 232 -10.50 11.22 15.68
C ASP A 232 -10.94 10.34 16.86
N GLN A 233 -11.78 10.92 17.72
CA GLN A 233 -12.32 10.23 18.90
C GLN A 233 -13.36 9.17 18.51
N ALA A 234 -14.22 9.48 17.53
CA ALA A 234 -15.14 8.51 16.93
C ALA A 234 -14.38 7.35 16.29
N ALA A 235 -13.39 7.63 15.43
CA ALA A 235 -12.56 6.63 14.77
C ALA A 235 -11.90 5.69 15.77
N SER A 236 -11.32 6.23 16.85
CA SER A 236 -10.68 5.44 17.89
C SER A 236 -11.66 4.48 18.59
N SER A 237 -12.87 4.95 18.88
CA SER A 237 -13.92 4.15 19.53
C SER A 237 -14.48 3.08 18.59
N ILE A 238 -14.58 3.37 17.29
CA ILE A 238 -14.98 2.42 16.25
C ILE A 238 -13.93 1.30 16.11
N ARG A 239 -12.63 1.63 16.13
CA ARG A 239 -11.54 0.64 16.09
C ARG A 239 -11.59 -0.31 17.27
N SER A 240 -11.86 0.21 18.47
CA SER A 240 -12.00 -0.61 19.68
C SER A 240 -13.33 -1.35 19.78
N ASN A 241 -14.22 -1.21 18.79
CA ASN A 241 -15.58 -1.75 18.81
C ASN A 241 -16.39 -1.30 20.04
N ASP A 242 -16.11 -0.10 20.54
CA ASP A 242 -16.83 0.50 21.67
C ASP A 242 -18.02 1.30 21.12
N LEU A 243 -19.15 0.60 20.99
CA LEU A 243 -20.37 1.15 20.41
C LEU A 243 -20.88 2.37 21.18
N THR A 244 -20.93 2.28 22.50
CA THR A 244 -21.47 3.35 23.36
C THR A 244 -20.63 4.61 23.25
N LYS A 245 -19.30 4.45 23.27
CA LYS A 245 -18.38 5.57 23.13
C LYS A 245 -18.42 6.15 21.72
N ALA A 246 -18.47 5.30 20.67
CA ALA A 246 -18.61 5.76 19.29
C ALA A 246 -19.87 6.62 19.11
N GLN A 247 -21.02 6.18 19.63
CA GLN A 247 -22.28 6.94 19.56
C GLN A 247 -22.21 8.32 20.21
N SER A 248 -21.39 8.51 21.25
CA SER A 248 -21.27 9.79 21.94
C SER A 248 -20.68 10.92 21.09
N PHE A 249 -19.99 10.58 20.00
CA PHE A 249 -19.39 11.56 19.08
C PHE A 249 -20.31 11.96 17.92
N PHE A 250 -21.51 11.39 17.86
CA PHE A 250 -22.53 11.72 16.85
C PHE A 250 -23.68 12.48 17.48
N VAL A 251 -24.27 13.40 16.71
CA VAL A 251 -25.53 14.06 17.07
C VAL A 251 -26.63 13.03 17.34
N VAL A 252 -27.61 13.39 18.17
CA VAL A 252 -28.67 12.47 18.62
C VAL A 252 -29.38 11.79 17.45
N SER A 253 -29.64 12.52 16.36
CA SER A 253 -30.28 11.99 15.14
C SER A 253 -29.45 10.91 14.42
N MET A 254 -28.13 10.92 14.58
CA MET A 254 -27.20 9.98 13.93
C MET A 254 -26.89 8.73 14.76
N ARG A 255 -27.23 8.71 16.07
CA ARG A 255 -26.86 7.62 16.98
C ARG A 255 -27.41 6.25 16.57
N LYS A 256 -28.62 6.20 16.02
CA LYS A 256 -29.21 4.95 15.51
C LYS A 256 -28.52 4.49 14.22
N SER A 257 -28.16 5.41 13.34
CA SER A 257 -27.48 5.11 12.08
C SER A 257 -26.09 4.51 12.33
N ILE A 258 -25.28 5.13 13.20
CA ILE A 258 -23.96 4.58 13.55
C ILE A 258 -24.08 3.24 14.28
N GLU A 259 -25.07 3.06 15.15
CA GLU A 259 -25.30 1.77 15.82
C GLU A 259 -25.63 0.67 14.84
N TYR A 260 -26.54 0.93 13.92
CA TYR A 260 -26.88 -0.02 12.86
C TYR A 260 -25.64 -0.39 12.06
N SER A 261 -24.87 0.61 11.60
CA SER A 261 -23.62 0.37 10.86
C SER A 261 -22.65 -0.50 11.67
N LEU A 262 -22.35 -0.14 12.91
CA LEU A 262 -21.33 -0.86 13.70
C LEU A 262 -21.75 -2.29 14.08
N LYS A 263 -23.05 -2.58 14.19
CA LYS A 263 -23.56 -3.95 14.42
C LYS A 263 -23.39 -4.86 13.21
N HIS A 264 -23.38 -4.30 11.99
CA HIS A 264 -23.34 -5.07 10.74
C HIS A 264 -21.98 -5.02 10.04
N LEU A 265 -21.12 -4.06 10.40
CA LEU A 265 -19.75 -4.00 9.90
C LEU A 265 -18.88 -5.06 10.60
N GLY A 266 -18.18 -5.87 9.81
CA GLY A 266 -17.09 -6.72 10.29
C GLY A 266 -15.90 -5.91 10.79
N ALA A 267 -14.91 -6.58 11.39
CA ALA A 267 -13.72 -5.90 11.95
C ALA A 267 -12.98 -5.04 10.91
N ASP A 268 -12.83 -5.56 9.69
CA ASP A 268 -12.15 -4.87 8.59
C ASP A 268 -12.94 -3.64 8.11
N SER A 269 -14.27 -3.77 8.01
CA SER A 269 -15.13 -2.67 7.57
C SER A 269 -15.23 -1.56 8.64
N ARG A 270 -15.19 -1.91 9.93
CA ARG A 270 -15.06 -0.92 11.01
C ARG A 270 -13.71 -0.21 10.98
N LEU A 271 -12.62 -0.93 10.70
CA LEU A 271 -11.30 -0.33 10.54
C LEU A 271 -11.26 0.64 9.36
N LEU A 272 -11.85 0.25 8.22
CA LEU A 272 -11.98 1.12 7.05
C LEU A 272 -12.75 2.40 7.41
N LEU A 273 -13.92 2.28 8.05
CA LEU A 273 -14.72 3.43 8.46
C LEU A 273 -13.94 4.36 9.41
N ALA A 274 -13.24 3.79 10.39
CA ALA A 274 -12.42 4.56 11.31
C ALA A 274 -11.28 5.31 10.59
N ASN A 275 -10.64 4.69 9.60
CA ASN A 275 -9.57 5.31 8.83
C ASN A 275 -10.09 6.43 7.92
N ILE A 276 -11.29 6.25 7.34
CA ILE A 276 -11.97 7.31 6.58
C ILE A 276 -12.21 8.53 7.48
N LEU A 277 -12.75 8.32 8.69
CA LEU A 277 -13.04 9.40 9.63
C LEU A 277 -11.76 10.10 10.11
N SER A 278 -10.75 9.38 10.60
CA SER A 278 -9.51 9.99 11.08
C SER A 278 -8.61 10.52 9.97
N GLY A 279 -8.85 10.12 8.73
CA GLY A 279 -8.12 10.60 7.54
C GLY A 279 -8.75 11.83 6.89
N ALA A 280 -9.78 12.42 7.50
CA ALA A 280 -10.43 13.62 6.99
C ALA A 280 -9.77 14.89 7.54
N SER A 281 -9.47 15.83 6.65
CA SER A 281 -8.82 17.10 6.98
C SER A 281 -9.86 18.23 7.03
N LEU A 282 -9.69 19.18 7.96
CA LEU A 282 -10.57 20.34 8.06
C LEU A 282 -10.46 21.20 6.79
N THR A 283 -11.57 21.41 6.09
CA THR A 283 -11.64 22.23 4.87
C THR A 283 -12.41 23.53 5.06
N LYS A 284 -13.34 23.57 6.03
CA LYS A 284 -14.11 24.78 6.38
C LYS A 284 -14.41 24.80 7.87
N SER A 285 -14.41 25.98 8.48
CA SER A 285 -14.77 26.17 9.89
C SER A 285 -15.48 27.50 10.08
N ASN A 286 -16.56 27.50 10.87
CA ASN A 286 -17.23 28.68 11.39
C ASN A 286 -17.60 28.44 12.88
N GLU A 287 -18.35 29.37 13.49
CA GLU A 287 -18.71 29.29 14.92
C GLU A 287 -19.60 28.11 15.29
N THR A 288 -20.36 27.58 14.32
CA THR A 288 -21.40 26.56 14.51
C THR A 288 -21.12 25.24 13.80
N GLU A 289 -20.26 25.26 12.77
CA GLU A 289 -20.00 24.12 11.90
C GLU A 289 -18.54 24.05 11.47
N LYS A 290 -18.01 22.82 11.44
CA LYS A 290 -16.75 22.45 10.80
C LYS A 290 -17.03 21.41 9.73
N ILE A 291 -16.38 21.52 8.58
CA ILE A 291 -16.42 20.53 7.51
C ILE A 291 -15.04 19.91 7.39
N TYR A 292 -14.99 18.60 7.51
CA TYR A 292 -13.81 17.79 7.25
C TYR A 292 -14.02 17.04 5.94
N SER A 293 -13.01 16.95 5.10
CA SER A 293 -13.10 16.24 3.83
C SER A 293 -12.03 15.16 3.72
N THR A 294 -12.42 14.01 3.19
CA THR A 294 -11.51 12.96 2.75
C THR A 294 -11.95 12.46 1.39
N LYS A 295 -11.12 11.67 0.71
CA LYS A 295 -11.46 11.11 -0.59
C LYS A 295 -11.61 9.60 -0.48
N ALA A 296 -12.77 9.10 -0.91
CA ALA A 296 -13.02 7.67 -1.05
C ALA A 296 -12.89 7.27 -2.52
N TYR A 297 -12.08 6.24 -2.78
CA TYR A 297 -11.86 5.72 -4.12
C TYR A 297 -12.83 4.58 -4.40
N PHE A 298 -13.56 4.68 -5.51
CA PHE A 298 -14.46 3.61 -5.96
C PHE A 298 -13.81 2.86 -7.12
N SER A 299 -13.35 1.64 -6.84
CA SER A 299 -12.56 0.80 -7.78
C SER A 299 -13.29 0.42 -9.06
N LEU A 300 -14.63 0.38 -9.06
CA LEU A 300 -15.44 0.09 -10.24
C LEU A 300 -15.50 1.26 -11.24
N GLY A 301 -15.15 2.48 -10.82
CA GLY A 301 -15.24 3.67 -11.66
C GLY A 301 -13.91 4.42 -11.86
N GLY A 302 -12.88 4.12 -11.08
CA GLY A 302 -11.58 4.78 -11.20
C GLY A 302 -11.57 6.25 -10.76
N TYR A 303 -12.63 6.73 -10.11
CA TYR A 303 -12.75 8.11 -9.64
C TYR A 303 -12.78 8.22 -8.12
N GLU A 304 -12.28 9.35 -7.64
CA GLU A 304 -12.35 9.74 -6.23
C GLU A 304 -13.64 10.49 -5.96
N VAL A 305 -14.37 10.08 -4.92
CA VAL A 305 -15.53 10.81 -4.43
C VAL A 305 -15.12 11.54 -3.14
N PRO A 306 -15.24 12.87 -3.07
CA PRO A 306 -15.03 13.58 -1.82
C PRO A 306 -16.16 13.22 -0.85
N LEU A 307 -15.77 12.75 0.33
CA LEU A 307 -16.65 12.55 1.47
C LEU A 307 -16.47 13.72 2.42
N ASN A 308 -17.56 14.44 2.67
CA ASN A 308 -17.57 15.58 3.58
C ASN A 308 -18.28 15.20 4.87
N PHE A 309 -17.60 15.43 5.99
CA PHE A 309 -18.13 15.23 7.34
C PHE A 309 -18.40 16.58 7.98
N HIS A 310 -19.66 16.82 8.30
CA HIS A 310 -20.15 17.98 9.00
C HIS A 310 -20.08 17.71 10.49
N VAL A 311 -19.44 18.60 11.23
CA VAL A 311 -19.34 18.57 12.68
C VAL A 311 -19.97 19.84 13.22
N GLN A 312 -21.01 19.69 14.03
CA GLN A 312 -21.83 20.79 14.52
C GLN A 312 -21.59 21.05 15.99
N LYS A 313 -21.49 22.33 16.34
CA LYS A 313 -21.42 22.77 17.73
C LYS A 313 -22.80 22.63 18.38
N GLN A 314 -22.84 21.96 19.53
CA GLN A 314 -24.03 21.78 20.33
C GLN A 314 -24.20 22.92 21.35
N ALA A 315 -25.36 23.01 21.98
CA ALA A 315 -25.66 24.06 22.96
C ALA A 315 -24.73 24.04 24.18
N ASP A 316 -24.21 22.87 24.55
CA ASP A 316 -23.24 22.68 25.63
C ASP A 316 -21.78 22.97 25.21
N GLY A 317 -21.58 23.43 23.96
CA GLY A 317 -20.27 23.73 23.41
C GLY A 317 -19.51 22.53 22.84
N THR A 318 -20.05 21.32 22.93
CA THR A 318 -19.45 20.12 22.34
C THR A 318 -19.58 20.14 20.81
N TRP A 319 -18.67 19.46 20.12
CA TRP A 319 -18.68 19.33 18.66
C TRP A 319 -19.00 17.87 18.31
N LEU A 320 -20.09 17.64 17.59
CA LEU A 320 -20.57 16.29 17.25
C LEU A 320 -20.73 16.11 15.74
N ILE A 321 -20.43 14.91 15.26
CA ILE A 321 -20.56 14.53 13.86
C ILE A 321 -22.05 14.46 13.49
N ALA A 322 -22.43 15.20 12.45
CA ALA A 322 -23.80 15.37 12.00
C ALA A 322 -24.20 14.45 10.84
N ASN A 323 -23.24 13.82 10.16
CA ASN A 323 -23.47 12.89 9.07
C ASN A 323 -22.43 11.75 9.02
N LEU A 324 -22.77 10.67 8.31
CA LEU A 324 -21.90 9.52 8.05
C LEU A 324 -22.10 9.06 6.61
#